data_AF-A0A7K4M8X6-F1
#
_entry.id   AF-A0A7K4M8X6-F1
#
_cell.length_a   1.000
_cell.length_b   1.000
_cell.length_c   1.000
_cell.angle_alpha   90.00
_cell.angle_beta   90.00
_cell.angle_gamma   90.00
#
_symmetry.space_group_name_H-M   'P 1'
#
loop_
_entity.id
_entity.type
_entity.pdbx_description
1 polymer ?
#
loop_
_entity_poly.entity_id
_entity_poly.type
_entity_poly.pdbx_seq_one_letter_code
_entity_poly.pdbx_strand_id
1 'polypeptide(L)'
;MKKKKIQNIIIALIAIFIIGSIATYSYSVEQTKQKGLQFGIELEQIQEEVQKLQIKFYSEKTRWNEGDISKKELLEYYEKHLKEFKTIISKYDELTPPELFKSSVELLKISSETQLESDSQFIEWMKTGDESAKIRSDTQFQEALEYEMLGLVEFYSAKTGVKNYDEGEKFEAPQSGLTQKVIQVSENMKNQCNIEFINESGEFDSDKIEIDWFNCINEAEKWKIEHLP
;
A
#
# COMPACT_ATOMS: atom_id res chain seq x y z
N MET A 1 -4.78 -37.45 15.52
CA MET A 1 -4.71 -36.27 16.40
C MET A 1 -4.55 -35.03 15.53
N LYS A 2 -5.62 -34.21 15.47
CA LYS A 2 -5.67 -32.89 14.84
C LYS A 2 -4.93 -31.89 15.74
N LYS A 3 -4.05 -31.04 15.18
CA LYS A 3 -3.73 -29.67 15.63
C LYS A 3 -2.57 -29.12 14.78
N LYS A 4 -2.65 -27.83 14.43
CA LYS A 4 -1.69 -26.98 13.68
C LYS A 4 -2.04 -26.59 12.23
N LYS A 5 -3.32 -26.31 11.93
CA LYS A 5 -3.72 -25.53 10.73
C LYS A 5 -4.43 -24.20 11.04
N ILE A 6 -4.35 -23.71 12.27
CA ILE A 6 -5.05 -22.47 12.69
C ILE A 6 -4.09 -21.58 13.49
N GLN A 7 -3.02 -21.10 12.86
CA GLN A 7 -2.17 -20.07 13.47
C GLN A 7 -1.77 -18.92 12.52
N ASN A 8 -2.11 -18.99 11.22
CA ASN A 8 -1.85 -17.89 10.28
C ASN A 8 -3.12 -17.14 9.81
N ILE A 9 -4.27 -17.35 10.47
CA ILE A 9 -5.52 -16.60 10.18
C ILE A 9 -5.59 -15.28 11.00
N ILE A 10 -4.58 -14.96 11.81
CA ILE A 10 -4.65 -13.88 12.82
C ILE A 10 -4.08 -12.52 12.34
N ILE A 11 -3.64 -12.37 11.08
CA ILE A 11 -3.13 -11.08 10.56
C ILE A 11 -3.98 -10.52 9.40
N ALA A 12 -5.25 -10.93 9.26
CA ALA A 12 -6.12 -10.38 8.21
C ALA A 12 -7.58 -10.12 8.63
N LEU A 13 -7.84 -9.95 9.94
CA LEU A 13 -9.19 -9.76 10.48
C LEU A 13 -9.22 -8.68 11.57
N ILE A 14 -8.74 -7.47 11.25
CA ILE A 14 -9.05 -6.27 12.03
C ILE A 14 -9.68 -5.24 11.09
N ALA A 15 -10.86 -5.54 10.55
CA ALA A 15 -11.70 -4.51 9.92
C ALA A 15 -13.18 -4.88 9.78
N ILE A 16 -13.68 -5.94 10.42
CA ILE A 16 -15.12 -6.24 10.38
C ILE A 16 -15.55 -6.55 11.80
N PHE A 17 -15.92 -5.51 12.54
CA PHE A 17 -17.08 -5.51 13.44
C PHE A 17 -17.28 -4.10 14.01
N ILE A 18 -18.54 -3.64 13.95
CA ILE A 18 -19.14 -2.50 14.67
C ILE A 18 -19.31 -1.20 13.84
N ILE A 19 -20.23 -1.24 12.87
CA ILE A 19 -21.09 -0.08 12.53
C ILE A 19 -22.57 -0.49 12.62
N GLY A 20 -22.94 -1.33 13.58
CA GLY A 20 -24.33 -1.62 13.92
C GLY A 20 -25.01 -0.54 14.78
N SER A 21 -24.30 0.54 15.13
CA SER A 21 -24.67 1.46 16.22
C SER A 21 -25.22 2.82 15.77
N ILE A 22 -25.67 2.98 14.52
CA ILE A 22 -26.21 4.27 14.03
C ILE A 22 -27.73 4.21 13.83
N ALA A 23 -28.43 3.64 14.80
CA ALA A 23 -29.89 3.75 14.89
C ALA A 23 -30.25 4.33 16.25
N THR A 24 -30.06 5.65 16.43
CA THR A 24 -30.90 6.55 17.26
C THR A 24 -30.15 7.84 17.62
N TYR A 25 -30.28 8.89 16.80
CA TYR A 25 -30.52 10.24 17.34
C TYR A 25 -30.97 11.22 16.26
N SER A 26 -31.88 12.12 16.65
CA SER A 26 -32.37 13.37 16.04
C SER A 26 -33.07 13.37 14.66
N TYR A 27 -34.39 13.56 14.78
CA TYR A 27 -35.49 13.55 13.81
C TYR A 27 -35.67 14.89 13.03
N SER A 28 -34.59 15.64 12.78
CA SER A 28 -34.65 16.90 12.01
C SER A 28 -33.44 17.15 11.10
N VAL A 29 -32.67 16.10 10.80
CA VAL A 29 -31.38 16.13 10.05
C VAL A 29 -31.39 15.11 8.88
N GLU A 30 -32.58 14.79 8.35
CA GLU A 30 -32.81 13.57 7.57
C GLU A 30 -31.97 13.46 6.28
N GLN A 31 -31.82 14.54 5.49
CA GLN A 31 -31.11 14.44 4.21
C GLN A 31 -29.59 14.35 4.36
N THR A 32 -28.98 15.11 5.30
CA THR A 32 -27.53 15.04 5.57
C THR A 32 -27.13 13.71 6.20
N LYS A 33 -27.99 13.15 7.07
CA LYS A 33 -27.77 11.81 7.64
C LYS A 33 -27.95 10.71 6.60
N GLN A 34 -28.94 10.83 5.71
CA GLN A 34 -29.10 9.88 4.60
C GLN A 34 -27.91 9.93 3.64
N LYS A 35 -27.41 11.12 3.28
CA LYS A 35 -26.21 11.26 2.42
C LYS A 35 -24.95 10.70 3.10
N GLY A 36 -24.75 10.98 4.39
CA GLY A 36 -23.62 10.43 5.15
C GLY A 36 -23.70 8.91 5.31
N LEU A 37 -24.90 8.37 5.52
CA LEU A 37 -25.15 6.92 5.58
C LEU A 37 -24.90 6.26 4.21
N GLN A 38 -25.41 6.85 3.13
CA GLN A 38 -25.22 6.37 1.77
C GLN A 38 -23.74 6.34 1.41
N PHE A 39 -23.01 7.44 1.64
CA PHE A 39 -21.55 7.51 1.47
C PHE A 39 -20.84 6.39 2.25
N GLY A 40 -21.19 6.19 3.52
CA GLY A 40 -20.58 5.15 4.35
C GLY A 40 -20.80 3.73 3.77
N ILE A 41 -22.00 3.45 3.28
CA ILE A 41 -22.34 2.17 2.63
C ILE A 41 -21.57 1.98 1.32
N GLU A 42 -21.50 3.01 0.49
CA GLU A 42 -20.78 2.96 -0.80
C GLU A 42 -19.27 2.74 -0.56
N LEU A 43 -18.68 3.45 0.39
CA LEU A 43 -17.28 3.27 0.77
C LEU A 43 -17.02 1.85 1.31
N GLU A 44 -17.89 1.34 2.19
CA GLU A 44 -17.80 -0.02 2.73
C GLU A 44 -17.88 -1.07 1.61
N GLN A 45 -18.79 -0.90 0.65
CA GLN A 45 -18.90 -1.78 -0.52
C GLN A 45 -17.62 -1.80 -1.34
N ILE A 46 -16.99 -0.64 -1.56
CA ILE A 46 -15.71 -0.57 -2.27
C ILE A 46 -14.63 -1.33 -1.49
N GLN A 47 -14.49 -1.11 -0.17
CA GLN A 47 -13.51 -1.84 0.65
C GLN A 47 -13.74 -3.35 0.62
N GLU A 48 -14.99 -3.80 0.73
CA GLU A 48 -15.32 -5.21 0.65
C GLU A 48 -14.98 -5.83 -0.71
N GLU A 49 -15.21 -5.10 -1.80
CA GLU A 49 -14.86 -5.56 -3.14
C GLU A 49 -13.35 -5.66 -3.32
N VAL A 50 -12.58 -4.67 -2.87
CA VAL A 50 -11.10 -4.73 -2.83
C VAL A 50 -10.64 -5.96 -2.05
N GLN A 51 -11.14 -6.15 -0.84
CA GLN A 51 -10.78 -7.28 0.02
C GLN A 51 -11.09 -8.63 -0.63
N LYS A 52 -12.31 -8.79 -1.18
CA LYS A 52 -12.73 -10.03 -1.85
C LYS A 52 -11.84 -10.33 -3.06
N LEU A 53 -11.49 -9.29 -3.83
CA LEU A 53 -10.63 -9.43 -5.00
C LEU A 53 -9.21 -9.88 -4.61
N GLN A 54 -8.62 -9.25 -3.58
CA GLN A 54 -7.32 -9.61 -3.04
C GLN A 54 -7.26 -11.02 -2.46
N ILE A 55 -8.26 -11.41 -1.65
CA ILE A 55 -8.37 -12.78 -1.13
C ILE A 55 -8.36 -13.77 -2.28
N LYS A 56 -9.09 -13.47 -3.36
CA LYS A 56 -9.15 -14.34 -4.52
C LYS A 56 -7.81 -14.40 -5.26
N PHE A 57 -7.11 -13.28 -5.44
CA PHE A 57 -5.77 -13.23 -6.02
C PHE A 57 -4.79 -14.21 -5.35
N TYR A 58 -4.65 -14.14 -4.03
CA TYR A 58 -3.77 -15.05 -3.28
C TYR A 58 -4.29 -16.50 -3.22
N SER A 59 -5.61 -16.70 -3.28
CA SER A 59 -6.18 -18.04 -3.36
C SER A 59 -5.80 -18.75 -4.68
N GLU A 60 -5.81 -18.04 -5.81
CA GLU A 60 -5.42 -18.61 -7.11
C GLU A 60 -3.91 -18.92 -7.14
N LYS A 61 -3.07 -18.06 -6.53
CA LYS A 61 -1.65 -18.40 -6.28
C LYS A 61 -1.48 -19.71 -5.53
N THR A 62 -2.30 -19.92 -4.50
CA THR A 62 -2.25 -21.14 -3.67
C THR A 62 -2.66 -22.36 -4.50
N ARG A 63 -3.75 -22.26 -5.26
CA ARG A 63 -4.19 -23.32 -6.18
C ARG A 63 -3.11 -23.69 -7.20
N TRP A 64 -2.40 -22.70 -7.73
CA TRP A 64 -1.26 -22.96 -8.62
C TRP A 64 -0.12 -23.69 -7.91
N ASN A 65 0.26 -23.27 -6.70
CA ASN A 65 1.29 -23.95 -5.90
C ASN A 65 0.91 -25.39 -5.55
N GLU A 66 -0.38 -25.67 -5.36
CA GLU A 66 -0.92 -27.01 -5.07
C GLU A 66 -1.07 -27.87 -6.33
N GLY A 67 -0.90 -27.28 -7.52
CA GLY A 67 -1.03 -27.96 -8.82
C GLY A 67 -2.48 -28.08 -9.32
N ASP A 68 -3.43 -27.41 -8.68
CA ASP A 68 -4.86 -27.42 -9.06
C ASP A 68 -5.14 -26.64 -10.35
N ILE A 69 -4.26 -25.70 -10.70
CA ILE A 69 -4.31 -24.92 -11.95
C ILE A 69 -2.92 -24.79 -12.55
N SER A 70 -2.86 -24.67 -13.87
CA SER A 70 -1.62 -24.40 -14.60
C SER A 70 -1.19 -22.93 -14.46
N LYS A 71 0.10 -22.67 -14.73
CA LYS A 71 0.63 -21.29 -14.81
C LYS A 71 -0.12 -20.45 -15.84
N LYS A 72 -0.58 -21.06 -16.94
CA LYS A 72 -1.34 -20.37 -18.00
C LYS A 72 -2.70 -19.91 -17.47
N GLU A 73 -3.45 -20.80 -16.82
CA GLU A 73 -4.75 -20.46 -16.22
C GLU A 73 -4.62 -19.38 -15.15
N LEU A 74 -3.56 -19.43 -14.33
CA LEU A 74 -3.27 -18.40 -13.35
C LEU A 74 -3.04 -17.03 -13.99
N LEU A 75 -2.22 -16.96 -15.04
CA LEU A 75 -1.92 -15.70 -15.73
C LEU A 75 -3.15 -15.12 -16.43
N GLU A 76 -4.01 -15.95 -17.03
CA GLU A 76 -5.29 -15.53 -17.59
C GLU A 76 -6.22 -14.93 -16.52
N TYR A 77 -6.29 -15.57 -15.34
CA TYR A 77 -7.02 -15.04 -14.20
C TYR A 77 -6.45 -13.69 -13.74
N TYR A 78 -5.13 -13.59 -13.60
CA TYR A 78 -4.47 -12.36 -13.14
C TYR A 78 -4.68 -11.17 -14.09
N GLU A 79 -4.73 -11.39 -15.40
CA GLU A 79 -5.07 -10.33 -16.35
C GLU A 79 -6.52 -9.82 -16.19
N LYS A 80 -7.44 -10.71 -15.82
CA LYS A 80 -8.82 -10.33 -15.47
C LYS A 80 -8.87 -9.57 -14.15
N HIS A 81 -8.14 -10.06 -13.14
CA HIS A 81 -8.00 -9.44 -11.82
C HIS A 81 -7.59 -7.97 -11.93
N LEU A 82 -6.53 -7.65 -12.68
CA LEU A 82 -6.07 -6.25 -12.83
C LEU A 82 -7.13 -5.32 -13.44
N LYS A 83 -7.96 -5.83 -14.37
CA LYS A 83 -9.06 -5.06 -15.00
C LYS A 83 -10.21 -4.85 -14.02
N GLU A 84 -10.58 -5.89 -13.29
CA GLU A 84 -11.60 -5.82 -12.24
C GLU A 84 -11.17 -4.86 -11.13
N PHE A 85 -9.92 -4.92 -10.70
CA PHE A 85 -9.39 -4.05 -9.66
C PHE A 85 -9.43 -2.58 -10.06
N LYS A 86 -9.00 -2.25 -11.28
CA LYS A 86 -9.13 -0.88 -11.84
C LYS A 86 -10.57 -0.37 -11.84
N THR A 87 -11.53 -1.26 -12.12
CA THR A 87 -12.97 -0.93 -12.10
C THR A 87 -13.48 -0.67 -10.69
N ILE A 88 -12.96 -1.38 -9.68
CA ILE A 88 -13.30 -1.13 -8.28
C ILE A 88 -12.69 0.19 -7.83
N ILE A 89 -11.43 0.46 -8.18
CA ILE A 89 -10.73 1.72 -7.83
C ILE A 89 -11.44 2.94 -8.42
N SER A 90 -11.97 2.86 -9.64
CA SER A 90 -12.70 4.01 -10.23
C SER A 90 -13.97 4.38 -9.44
N LYS A 91 -14.54 3.47 -8.63
CA LYS A 91 -15.70 3.79 -7.79
C LYS A 91 -15.39 4.80 -6.69
N TYR A 92 -14.13 4.94 -6.26
CA TYR A 92 -13.76 5.99 -5.32
C TYR A 92 -14.00 7.39 -5.89
N ASP A 93 -13.84 7.57 -7.20
CA ASP A 93 -14.07 8.86 -7.89
C ASP A 93 -15.55 9.22 -8.02
N GLU A 94 -16.44 8.24 -7.82
CA GLU A 94 -17.89 8.41 -7.83
C GLU A 94 -18.44 8.79 -6.44
N LEU A 95 -17.64 8.62 -5.38
CA LEU A 95 -18.03 8.97 -4.03
C LEU A 95 -18.19 10.49 -3.88
N THR A 96 -19.19 10.90 -3.11
CA THR A 96 -19.34 12.30 -2.65
C THR A 96 -19.13 12.39 -1.15
N PRO A 97 -17.88 12.24 -0.64
CA PRO A 97 -17.62 12.26 0.79
C PRO A 97 -17.92 13.63 1.40
N PRO A 98 -18.48 13.69 2.62
CA PRO A 98 -18.47 14.91 3.41
C PRO A 98 -17.03 15.38 3.64
N GLU A 99 -16.81 16.69 3.81
CA GLU A 99 -15.47 17.30 3.90
C GLU A 99 -14.54 16.58 4.88
N LEU A 100 -15.07 16.24 6.06
CA LEU A 100 -14.34 15.56 7.14
C LEU A 100 -13.78 14.18 6.75
N PHE A 101 -14.31 13.55 5.70
CA PHE A 101 -13.93 12.20 5.27
C PHE A 101 -13.09 12.17 4.00
N LYS A 102 -12.87 13.30 3.31
CA LYS A 102 -12.12 13.35 2.04
C LYS A 102 -10.73 12.72 2.17
N SER A 103 -9.96 13.10 3.19
CA SER A 103 -8.60 12.58 3.41
C SER A 103 -8.61 11.06 3.63
N SER A 104 -9.60 10.54 4.35
CA SER A 104 -9.73 9.08 4.55
C SER A 104 -10.03 8.34 3.24
N VAL A 105 -10.91 8.90 2.40
CA VAL A 105 -11.25 8.31 1.09
C VAL A 105 -10.04 8.34 0.16
N GLU A 106 -9.30 9.44 0.14
CA GLU A 106 -8.09 9.57 -0.67
C GLU A 106 -7.01 8.55 -0.27
N LEU A 107 -6.77 8.37 1.03
CA LEU A 107 -5.84 7.36 1.54
C LEU A 107 -6.25 5.92 1.19
N LEU A 108 -7.53 5.59 1.32
CA LEU A 108 -8.05 4.27 0.96
C LEU A 108 -7.97 4.02 -0.56
N LYS A 109 -8.18 5.06 -1.37
CA LYS A 109 -7.97 5.00 -2.82
C LYS A 109 -6.51 4.75 -3.16
N ILE A 110 -5.59 5.54 -2.59
CA ILE A 110 -4.14 5.39 -2.78
C ILE A 110 -3.71 3.98 -2.39
N SER A 111 -4.16 3.48 -1.23
CA SER A 111 -3.91 2.08 -0.82
C SER A 111 -4.32 1.10 -1.92
N SER A 112 -5.54 1.22 -2.45
CA SER A 112 -6.06 0.32 -3.49
C SER A 112 -5.25 0.41 -4.80
N GLU A 113 -4.83 1.60 -5.20
CA GLU A 113 -3.97 1.83 -6.36
C GLU A 113 -2.58 1.20 -6.16
N THR A 114 -1.99 1.34 -4.97
CA THR A 114 -0.72 0.71 -4.63
C THR A 114 -0.81 -0.82 -4.58
N GLN A 115 -1.93 -1.39 -4.10
CA GLN A 115 -2.18 -2.84 -4.17
C GLN A 115 -2.26 -3.33 -5.63
N LEU A 116 -2.95 -2.58 -6.50
CA LEU A 116 -3.02 -2.89 -7.93
C LEU A 116 -1.62 -2.92 -8.57
N GLU A 117 -0.77 -1.94 -8.24
CA GLU A 117 0.60 -1.90 -8.75
C GLU A 117 1.43 -3.05 -8.21
N SER A 118 1.31 -3.36 -6.91
CA SER A 118 1.91 -4.55 -6.30
C SER A 118 1.54 -5.83 -7.06
N ASP A 119 0.26 -6.02 -7.36
CA ASP A 119 -0.21 -7.20 -8.09
C ASP A 119 0.35 -7.24 -9.52
N SER A 120 0.42 -6.09 -10.19
CA SER A 120 1.03 -5.95 -11.51
C SER A 120 2.49 -6.38 -11.51
N GLN A 121 3.28 -5.91 -10.54
CA GLN A 121 4.69 -6.29 -10.37
C GLN A 121 4.85 -7.78 -10.02
N PHE A 122 3.93 -8.34 -9.22
CA PHE A 122 3.92 -9.77 -8.92
C PHE A 122 3.71 -10.61 -10.20
N ILE A 123 2.76 -10.18 -11.04
CA ILE A 123 2.47 -10.83 -12.32
C ILE A 123 3.67 -10.74 -13.27
N GLU A 124 4.36 -9.61 -13.28
CA GLU A 124 5.57 -9.43 -14.09
C GLU A 124 6.67 -10.39 -13.65
N TRP A 125 6.98 -10.47 -12.36
CA TRP A 125 7.91 -11.48 -11.82
C TRP A 125 7.49 -12.90 -12.20
N MET A 126 6.20 -13.23 -12.11
CA MET A 126 5.69 -14.53 -12.54
C MET A 126 5.91 -14.81 -14.03
N LYS A 127 5.84 -13.80 -14.90
CA LYS A 127 6.03 -13.93 -16.34
C LYS A 127 7.52 -14.05 -16.70
N THR A 128 8.37 -13.23 -16.11
CA THR A 128 9.77 -13.05 -16.55
C THR A 128 10.82 -13.66 -15.62
N GLY A 129 10.49 -13.86 -14.35
CA GLY A 129 11.46 -14.23 -13.31
C GLY A 129 12.31 -13.06 -12.81
N ASP A 130 11.95 -11.81 -13.12
CA ASP A 130 12.67 -10.63 -12.66
C ASP A 130 12.47 -10.41 -11.14
N GLU A 131 13.49 -10.72 -10.35
CA GLU A 131 13.46 -10.55 -8.90
C GLU A 131 13.31 -9.09 -8.46
N SER A 132 13.67 -8.11 -9.30
CA SER A 132 13.42 -6.70 -8.98
C SER A 132 11.92 -6.37 -8.97
N ALA A 133 11.16 -6.94 -9.90
CA ALA A 133 9.69 -6.84 -9.93
C ALA A 133 9.07 -7.49 -8.68
N LYS A 134 9.62 -8.62 -8.22
CA LYS A 134 9.19 -9.24 -6.97
C LYS A 134 9.41 -8.33 -5.76
N ILE A 135 10.60 -7.73 -5.64
CA ILE A 135 10.94 -6.82 -4.55
C ILE A 135 9.99 -5.60 -4.55
N ARG A 136 9.71 -5.04 -5.74
CA ARG A 136 8.75 -3.93 -5.90
C ARG A 136 7.34 -4.33 -5.49
N SER A 137 6.88 -5.52 -5.88
CA SER A 137 5.58 -6.06 -5.47
C SER A 137 5.45 -6.16 -3.95
N ASP A 138 6.38 -6.88 -3.30
CA ASP A 138 6.35 -7.08 -1.84
C ASP A 138 6.41 -5.75 -1.09
N THR A 139 7.16 -4.80 -1.64
CA THR A 139 7.31 -3.42 -1.16
C THR A 139 5.99 -2.65 -1.23
N GLN A 140 5.40 -2.57 -2.43
CA GLN A 140 4.15 -1.82 -2.68
C GLN A 140 3.00 -2.42 -1.86
N PHE A 141 2.99 -3.75 -1.66
CA PHE A 141 2.02 -4.38 -0.79
C PHE A 141 2.11 -3.86 0.67
N GLN A 142 3.33 -3.66 1.20
CA GLN A 142 3.46 -3.07 2.55
C GLN A 142 3.00 -1.61 2.58
N GLU A 143 3.37 -0.80 1.58
CA GLU A 143 2.93 0.59 1.49
C GLU A 143 1.41 0.71 1.42
N ALA A 144 0.77 -0.15 0.64
CA ALA A 144 -0.68 -0.22 0.56
C ALA A 144 -1.33 -0.44 1.93
N LEU A 145 -0.78 -1.35 2.75
CA LEU A 145 -1.28 -1.60 4.10
C LEU A 145 -1.08 -0.39 5.02
N GLU A 146 0.04 0.33 4.87
CA GLU A 146 0.28 1.59 5.60
C GLU A 146 -0.78 2.65 5.24
N TYR A 147 -1.04 2.85 3.94
CA TYR A 147 -2.07 3.77 3.47
C TYR A 147 -3.47 3.36 3.92
N GLU A 148 -3.79 2.06 3.91
CA GLU A 148 -5.07 1.54 4.39
C GLU A 148 -5.26 1.85 5.88
N MET A 149 -4.24 1.54 6.70
CA MET A 149 -4.27 1.82 8.13
C MET A 149 -4.45 3.31 8.42
N LEU A 150 -3.74 4.18 7.71
CA LEU A 150 -3.89 5.63 7.83
C LEU A 150 -5.30 6.07 7.44
N GLY A 151 -5.82 5.58 6.31
CA GLY A 151 -7.18 5.89 5.84
C GLY A 151 -8.25 5.48 6.85
N LEU A 152 -8.11 4.29 7.45
CA LEU A 152 -9.00 3.82 8.51
C LEU A 152 -8.92 4.69 9.77
N VAL A 153 -7.72 5.05 10.23
CA VAL A 153 -7.53 5.93 11.40
C VAL A 153 -8.18 7.29 11.16
N GLU A 154 -7.98 7.89 9.98
CA GLU A 154 -8.62 9.14 9.59
C GLU A 154 -10.15 9.02 9.59
N PHE A 155 -10.68 7.96 8.99
CA PHE A 155 -12.11 7.70 8.93
C PHE A 155 -12.74 7.60 10.32
N TYR A 156 -12.14 6.83 11.23
CA TYR A 156 -12.65 6.66 12.59
C TYR A 156 -12.50 7.92 13.44
N SER A 157 -11.43 8.69 13.22
CA SER A 157 -11.22 9.99 13.91
C SER A 157 -12.28 11.01 13.50
N ALA A 158 -12.59 11.10 12.20
CA ALA A 158 -13.67 11.94 11.69
C ALA A 158 -15.05 11.47 12.22
N LYS A 159 -15.30 10.17 12.21
CA LYS A 159 -16.57 9.58 12.71
C LYS A 159 -16.82 9.83 14.19
N THR A 160 -15.77 9.83 15.01
CA THR A 160 -15.86 10.04 16.47
C THR A 160 -15.82 11.52 16.87
N GLY A 161 -15.68 12.44 15.91
CA GLY A 161 -15.59 13.88 16.17
C GLY A 161 -14.30 14.31 16.86
N VAL A 162 -13.25 13.49 16.79
CA VAL A 162 -11.93 13.78 17.40
C VAL A 162 -11.16 14.81 16.58
N LYS A 163 -11.43 14.93 15.27
CA LYS A 163 -10.90 15.99 14.41
C LYS A 163 -11.98 17.05 14.13
N ASN A 164 -11.74 18.28 14.57
CA ASN A 164 -12.47 19.47 14.14
C ASN A 164 -11.66 20.16 13.02
N TYR A 165 -12.01 19.91 11.77
CA TYR A 165 -11.40 20.59 10.61
C TYR A 165 -12.04 21.96 10.40
N ASP A 166 -11.82 22.90 11.33
CA ASP A 166 -12.24 24.29 11.17
C ASP A 166 -11.17 25.18 10.51
N GLU A 167 -9.96 24.68 10.24
CA GLU A 167 -8.90 25.47 9.59
C GLU A 167 -8.12 24.66 8.56
N GLY A 168 -8.32 24.99 7.27
CA GLY A 168 -7.30 25.21 6.23
C GLY A 168 -6.23 24.17 5.87
N GLU A 169 -5.94 23.15 6.69
CA GLU A 169 -4.89 22.17 6.39
C GLU A 169 -5.42 21.14 5.40
N LYS A 170 -5.13 21.38 4.10
CA LYS A 170 -5.19 20.32 3.09
C LYS A 170 -4.27 19.20 3.56
N PHE A 171 -4.83 18.00 3.68
CA PHE A 171 -4.05 16.80 3.93
C PHE A 171 -2.96 16.64 2.85
N GLU A 172 -1.71 16.53 3.29
CA GLU A 172 -0.60 16.08 2.45
C GLU A 172 -0.34 14.62 2.80
N ALA A 173 -0.46 13.74 1.81
CA ALA A 173 -0.16 12.33 2.01
C ALA A 173 1.26 12.18 2.57
N PRO A 174 1.46 11.40 3.65
CA PRO A 174 2.79 11.17 4.17
C PRO A 174 3.66 10.59 3.05
N GLN A 175 4.84 11.17 2.86
CA GLN A 175 5.89 10.59 2.02
C GLN A 175 6.12 9.16 2.54
N SER A 176 5.84 8.16 1.70
CA SER A 176 5.70 6.76 2.13
C SER A 176 6.91 6.27 2.92
N GLY A 177 6.72 5.29 3.80
CA GLY A 177 7.82 4.61 4.50
C GLY A 177 8.88 4.05 3.55
N LEU A 178 8.55 3.89 2.26
CA LEU A 178 9.47 3.45 1.22
C LEU A 178 10.38 4.55 0.69
N THR A 179 9.89 5.78 0.56
CA THR A 179 10.77 6.91 0.28
C THR A 179 11.84 6.99 1.36
N GLN A 180 11.46 6.83 2.63
CA GLN A 180 12.42 6.77 3.73
C GLN A 180 13.32 5.53 3.71
N LYS A 181 12.81 4.34 3.39
CA LYS A 181 13.63 3.11 3.30
C LYS A 181 14.60 3.14 2.12
N VAL A 182 14.20 3.62 0.95
CA VAL A 182 15.07 3.77 -0.23
C VAL A 182 16.16 4.80 0.05
N ILE A 183 15.80 5.93 0.69
CA ILE A 183 16.77 6.89 1.21
C ILE A 183 17.72 6.20 2.21
N GLN A 184 17.20 5.44 3.16
CA GLN A 184 18.01 4.76 4.19
C GLN A 184 18.96 3.72 3.58
N VAL A 185 18.53 2.94 2.58
CA VAL A 185 19.38 1.96 1.90
C VAL A 185 20.47 2.67 1.11
N SER A 186 20.14 3.73 0.37
CA SER A 186 21.14 4.55 -0.33
C SER A 186 22.15 5.16 0.63
N GLU A 187 21.70 5.71 1.77
CA GLU A 187 22.60 6.24 2.80
C GLU A 187 23.49 5.15 3.42
N ASN A 188 22.96 3.94 3.63
CA ASN A 188 23.76 2.80 4.09
C ASN A 188 24.82 2.41 3.04
N MET A 189 24.48 2.41 1.75
CA MET A 189 25.45 2.14 0.66
C MET A 189 26.56 3.21 0.63
N LYS A 190 26.20 4.49 0.76
CA LYS A 190 27.19 5.58 0.84
C LYS A 190 28.10 5.45 2.06
N ASN A 191 27.55 5.06 3.20
CA ASN A 191 28.34 4.80 4.41
C ASN A 191 29.31 3.63 4.22
N GLN A 192 28.92 2.58 3.48
CA GLN A 192 29.85 1.51 3.12
C GLN A 192 30.96 2.03 2.21
N CYS A 193 30.67 2.87 1.21
CA CYS A 193 31.69 3.52 0.38
C CYS A 193 32.68 4.33 1.24
N ASN A 194 32.19 5.07 2.24
CA ASN A 194 33.05 5.82 3.16
C ASN A 194 33.97 4.89 3.97
N ILE A 195 33.44 3.79 4.50
CA ILE A 195 34.22 2.82 5.28
C ILE A 195 35.30 2.14 4.41
N GLU A 196 35.00 1.90 3.14
CA GLU A 196 35.89 1.18 2.22
C GLU A 196 37.05 2.06 1.71
N PHE A 197 36.79 3.34 1.44
CA PHE A 197 37.76 4.19 0.71
C PHE A 197 38.34 5.36 1.52
N ILE A 198 37.74 5.74 2.66
CA ILE A 198 38.24 6.82 3.52
C ILE A 198 39.03 6.21 4.69
N ASN A 199 40.26 6.67 4.90
CA ASN A 199 41.12 6.17 5.97
C ASN A 199 40.71 6.72 7.37
N GLU A 200 41.33 6.21 8.43
CA GLU A 200 41.02 6.60 9.82
C GLU A 200 41.24 8.10 10.13
N SER A 201 42.02 8.80 9.31
CA SER A 201 42.25 10.25 9.42
C SER A 201 41.22 11.08 8.64
N GLY A 202 40.29 10.44 7.92
CA GLY A 202 39.32 11.12 7.07
C GLY A 202 39.85 11.53 5.71
N GLU A 203 40.97 10.94 5.26
CA GLU A 203 41.66 11.28 4.01
C GLU A 203 41.64 10.11 3.02
N PHE A 204 41.94 10.40 1.75
CA PHE A 204 42.12 9.40 0.71
C PHE A 204 43.61 9.07 0.55
N ASP A 205 43.94 7.78 0.46
CA ASP A 205 45.34 7.36 0.33
C ASP A 205 45.94 7.61 -1.08
N SER A 206 45.09 7.94 -2.07
CA SER A 206 45.51 8.40 -3.41
C SER A 206 44.35 9.03 -4.20
N ASP A 207 44.69 9.82 -5.23
CA ASP A 207 43.73 10.38 -6.19
C ASP A 207 42.88 9.28 -6.87
N LYS A 208 43.45 8.08 -7.06
CA LYS A 208 42.71 6.96 -7.64
C LYS A 208 41.61 6.46 -6.70
N ILE A 209 41.91 6.39 -5.41
CA ILE A 209 40.96 5.97 -4.38
C ILE A 209 39.84 7.00 -4.23
N GLU A 210 40.15 8.29 -4.35
CA GLU A 210 39.15 9.36 -4.37
C GLU A 210 38.18 9.21 -5.56
N ILE A 211 38.69 8.91 -6.76
CA ILE A 211 37.86 8.66 -7.95
C ILE A 211 36.97 7.42 -7.76
N ASP A 212 37.52 6.33 -7.21
CA ASP A 212 36.78 5.09 -6.98
C ASP A 212 35.66 5.28 -5.93
N TRP A 213 35.94 6.04 -4.86
CA TRP A 213 34.93 6.46 -3.89
C TRP A 213 33.82 7.28 -4.54
N PHE A 214 34.16 8.25 -5.39
CA PHE A 214 33.18 9.09 -6.08
C PHE A 214 32.25 8.26 -6.98
N ASN A 215 32.78 7.25 -7.66
CA ASN A 215 31.98 6.32 -8.46
C ASN A 215 31.03 5.50 -7.58
N CYS A 216 31.50 4.98 -6.44
CA CYS A 216 30.67 4.23 -5.48
C CYS A 216 29.49 5.07 -4.96
N ILE A 217 29.74 6.33 -4.59
CA ILE A 217 28.67 7.25 -4.16
C ILE A 217 27.66 7.51 -5.29
N ASN A 218 28.14 7.71 -6.52
CA ASN A 218 27.25 7.91 -7.66
C ASN A 218 26.40 6.69 -7.98
N GLU A 219 26.92 5.47 -7.80
CA GLU A 219 26.13 4.25 -7.93
C GLU A 219 25.05 4.15 -6.87
N ALA A 220 25.36 4.48 -5.61
CA ALA A 220 24.37 4.53 -4.54
C ALA A 220 23.27 5.57 -4.79
N GLU A 221 23.62 6.71 -5.41
CA GLU A 221 22.64 7.72 -5.78
C GLU A 221 21.82 7.37 -7.02
N LYS A 222 22.46 6.78 -8.02
CA LYS A 222 21.76 6.25 -9.18
C LYS A 222 20.77 5.17 -8.75
N TRP A 223 21.18 4.27 -7.86
CA TRP A 223 20.30 3.26 -7.27
C TRP A 223 19.12 3.92 -6.56
N LYS A 224 19.35 4.95 -5.73
CA LYS A 224 18.28 5.70 -5.07
C LYS A 224 17.28 6.25 -6.08
N ILE A 225 17.74 6.93 -7.12
CA ILE A 225 16.87 7.53 -8.15
C ILE A 225 16.08 6.47 -8.91
N GLU A 226 16.68 5.32 -9.21
CA GLU A 226 16.02 4.20 -9.90
C GLU A 226 14.98 3.46 -9.04
N HIS A 227 15.02 3.65 -7.72
CA HIS A 227 14.20 2.91 -6.75
C HIS A 227 13.32 3.81 -5.88
N LEU A 228 13.42 5.13 -6.02
CA LEU A 228 12.46 6.07 -5.43
C LEU A 228 11.11 5.94 -6.18
N PRO A 229 9.98 5.91 -5.45
CA PRO A 229 8.64 5.85 -6.04
C PRO A 229 8.27 7.12 -6.81
#